data_AF-A0A2U3LL68-F1
#
_entry.id   AF-A0A2U3LL68-F1
#
_cell.length_a   1.000
_cell.length_b   1.000
_cell.length_c   1.000
_cell.angle_alpha   90.00
_cell.angle_beta   90.00
_cell.angle_gamma   90.00
#
_symmetry.space_group_name_H-M   'P 1'
#
loop_
_entity.id
_entity.type
_entity.pdbx_description
1 polymer ?
#
loop_
_entity_poly.entity_id
_entity_poly.type
_entity_poly.pdbx_seq_one_letter_code
_entity_poly.pdbx_strand_id
1 'polypeptide(L)'
;MSAESLRQVLCHRGIRLLFLNACETGMVGRTENPSDFNRGVAPKLVAGGIPVVVANQYKVLDVSATEFTKNFYWWLALGSTVGDAAREARVAVNYAIAGENIDWAVPVVYARNPGRPIYTASETARAVATVRRAPLARSPQPCKGFTGVKVGLWDVNQVLPALDEFGITLSRKQTEFCFRTVDVSAPLGTWRADTRSEGATPRGYIEGGEVAKKLRDHVASLGVDRLICITSFALADKESEGLALWNQDPGMRVAIVSVEPILSELDSARPLLNRFMANMIVDALCGAEGHKTPPATCPNHYSDTVDSDPKARLAYLTAQQQFCEACRAVLGAKAAAMDRILAAY
;
A
#
# COMPACT_ATOMS: atom_id res chain seq x y z
N MET A 1 24.56 8.15 -0.55
CA MET A 1 24.51 8.24 -2.03
C MET A 1 24.94 9.64 -2.45
N SER A 2 25.81 9.79 -3.46
CA SER A 2 26.29 11.11 -3.89
C SER A 2 25.32 11.79 -4.88
N ALA A 3 25.35 13.12 -4.96
CA ALA A 3 24.57 13.86 -5.96
C ALA A 3 24.93 13.47 -7.41
N GLU A 4 26.18 13.06 -7.65
CA GLU A 4 26.63 12.61 -8.97
C GLU A 4 26.04 11.26 -9.34
N SER A 5 25.97 10.33 -8.37
CA SER A 5 25.31 9.03 -8.56
C SER A 5 23.83 9.20 -8.89
N LEU A 6 23.13 10.10 -8.18
CA LEU A 6 21.72 10.43 -8.47
C LEU A 6 21.55 10.98 -9.89
N ARG A 7 22.45 11.87 -10.33
CA ARG A 7 22.43 12.45 -11.67
C ARG A 7 22.59 11.36 -12.74
N GLN A 8 23.55 10.45 -12.57
CA GLN A 8 23.80 9.35 -13.50
C GLN A 8 22.59 8.41 -13.64
N VAL A 9 21.86 8.17 -12.55
CA VAL A 9 20.69 7.28 -12.54
C VAL A 9 19.45 7.95 -13.13
N LEU A 10 19.20 9.22 -12.80
CA LEU A 10 17.91 9.88 -13.02
C LEU A 10 17.87 10.77 -14.27
N CYS A 11 18.97 11.44 -14.61
CA CYS A 11 18.98 12.41 -15.70
C CYS A 11 18.81 11.73 -17.07
N HIS A 12 18.20 12.46 -18.01
CA HIS A 12 17.94 12.00 -19.39
C HIS A 12 17.04 10.75 -19.52
N ARG A 13 16.32 10.34 -18.48
CA ARG A 13 15.36 9.21 -18.49
C ARG A 13 13.91 9.60 -18.76
N GLY A 14 13.66 10.82 -19.23
CA GLY A 14 12.29 11.33 -19.42
C GLY A 14 11.55 11.73 -18.13
N ILE A 15 12.26 11.79 -16.99
CA ILE A 15 11.71 12.28 -15.72
C ILE A 15 11.36 13.77 -15.85
N ARG A 16 10.10 14.12 -15.59
CA ARG A 16 9.58 15.50 -15.69
C ARG A 16 9.53 16.23 -14.36
N LEU A 17 9.38 15.47 -13.28
CA LEU A 17 9.26 15.96 -11.91
C LEU A 17 9.98 14.96 -11.00
N LEU A 18 10.82 15.45 -10.10
CA LEU A 18 11.39 14.68 -9.02
C LEU A 18 11.03 15.32 -7.68
N PHE A 19 10.52 14.54 -6.75
CA PHE A 19 10.11 15.02 -5.42
C PHE A 19 11.02 14.40 -4.37
N LEU A 20 11.91 15.19 -3.79
CA LEU A 20 12.90 14.77 -2.79
C LEU A 20 12.35 15.03 -1.38
N ASN A 21 11.41 14.19 -0.95
CA ASN A 21 10.75 14.32 0.36
C ASN A 21 11.63 13.84 1.53
N ALA A 22 12.75 14.52 1.75
CA ALA A 22 13.64 14.30 2.88
C ALA A 22 14.17 15.66 3.37
N CYS A 23 14.70 15.69 4.60
CA CYS A 23 15.28 16.92 5.16
C CYS A 23 16.45 17.42 4.30
N GLU A 24 16.59 18.75 4.18
CA GLU A 24 17.79 19.42 3.67
C GLU A 24 18.20 19.04 2.23
N THR A 25 17.31 18.42 1.45
CA THR A 25 17.56 18.04 0.04
C THR A 25 17.71 19.23 -0.91
N GLY A 26 17.23 20.40 -0.50
CA GLY A 26 17.38 21.69 -1.17
C GLY A 26 18.54 22.52 -0.61
N MET A 27 19.28 22.04 0.38
CA MET A 27 20.39 22.80 0.94
C MET A 27 21.53 22.91 -0.10
N VAL A 28 22.01 24.14 -0.31
CA VAL A 28 23.25 24.41 -1.05
C VAL A 28 24.37 24.46 0.00
N GLY A 29 25.39 23.62 -0.15
CA GLY A 29 26.45 23.49 0.86
C GLY A 29 27.13 24.83 1.19
N ARG A 30 27.41 25.07 2.47
CA ARG A 30 28.20 26.23 2.93
C ARG A 30 29.68 25.91 2.71
N THR A 31 30.25 26.39 1.62
CA THR A 31 31.70 26.35 1.35
C THR A 31 32.32 27.73 1.45
N GLU A 32 33.61 27.75 1.73
CA GLU A 32 34.44 28.96 1.85
C GLU A 32 34.62 29.69 0.51
N ASN A 33 34.24 29.05 -0.60
CA ASN A 33 34.37 29.59 -1.95
C ASN A 33 32.99 30.03 -2.49
N PRO A 34 32.72 31.34 -2.65
CA PRO A 34 31.41 31.88 -3.03
C PRO A 34 30.93 31.52 -4.45
N SER A 35 31.76 30.91 -5.29
CA SER A 35 31.46 30.62 -6.70
C SER A 35 30.75 29.28 -6.94
N ASP A 36 30.58 28.43 -5.91
CA ASP A 36 30.14 27.04 -6.05
C ASP A 36 28.60 26.87 -5.86
N PHE A 37 27.80 27.71 -6.53
CA PHE A 37 26.34 27.84 -6.33
C PHE A 37 25.51 26.59 -6.65
N ASN A 38 26.05 25.62 -7.40
CA ASN A 38 25.31 24.45 -7.89
C ASN A 38 25.68 23.13 -7.19
N ARG A 39 26.18 23.16 -5.95
CA ARG A 39 26.58 21.92 -5.25
C ARG A 39 25.46 21.12 -4.60
N GLY A 40 24.30 21.74 -4.32
CA GLY A 40 23.15 21.07 -3.72
C GLY A 40 22.58 19.96 -4.62
N VAL A 41 21.96 18.94 -4.02
CA VAL A 41 21.37 17.80 -4.74
C VAL A 41 20.32 18.29 -5.75
N ALA A 42 19.37 19.11 -5.31
CA ALA A 42 18.32 19.62 -6.19
C ALA A 42 18.84 20.52 -7.34
N PRO A 43 19.71 21.53 -7.12
CA PRO A 43 20.34 22.29 -8.20
C PRO A 43 21.06 21.42 -9.24
N LYS A 44 21.82 20.40 -8.81
CA LYS A 44 22.54 19.49 -9.72
C LYS A 44 21.61 18.69 -10.62
N LEU A 45 20.48 18.25 -10.07
CA LEU A 45 19.49 17.46 -10.81
C LEU A 45 18.77 18.30 -11.87
N VAL A 46 18.48 19.56 -11.55
CA VAL A 46 17.91 20.53 -12.50
C VAL A 46 18.93 20.86 -13.60
N ALA A 47 20.19 21.11 -13.22
CA ALA A 47 21.28 21.33 -14.18
C ALA A 47 21.53 20.09 -15.05
N GLY A 48 21.33 18.89 -14.51
CA GLY A 48 21.33 17.62 -15.25
C GLY A 48 20.11 17.39 -16.14
N GLY A 49 19.20 18.36 -16.26
CA GLY A 49 18.11 18.34 -17.23
C GLY A 49 16.76 17.90 -16.68
N ILE A 50 16.64 17.59 -15.38
CA ILE A 50 15.33 17.33 -14.77
C ILE A 50 14.54 18.64 -14.73
N PRO A 51 13.35 18.73 -15.37
CA PRO A 51 12.65 20.01 -15.53
C PRO A 51 12.19 20.65 -14.21
N VAL A 52 11.75 19.84 -13.25
CA VAL A 52 11.24 20.27 -11.95
C VAL A 52 11.77 19.36 -10.85
N VAL A 53 12.33 19.94 -9.80
CA VAL A 53 12.74 19.25 -8.57
C VAL A 53 12.12 19.95 -7.38
N VAL A 54 11.36 19.21 -6.59
CA VAL A 54 10.80 19.65 -5.30
C VAL A 54 11.70 19.11 -4.20
N ALA A 55 12.06 19.94 -3.23
CA ALA A 55 13.03 19.60 -2.19
C ALA A 55 12.73 20.39 -0.90
N ASN A 56 13.45 20.08 0.19
CA ASN A 56 13.32 20.80 1.46
C ASN A 56 14.63 21.54 1.77
N GLN A 57 14.57 22.86 1.97
CA GLN A 57 15.79 23.65 2.20
C GLN A 57 16.35 23.54 3.63
N TYR A 58 15.52 23.07 4.57
CA TYR A 58 15.86 22.82 5.97
C TYR A 58 15.30 21.48 6.44
N LYS A 59 15.48 21.18 7.74
CA LYS A 59 14.74 20.12 8.42
C LYS A 59 13.25 20.47 8.42
N VAL A 60 12.42 19.45 8.26
CA VAL A 60 10.97 19.56 8.22
C VAL A 60 10.39 18.38 8.99
N LEU A 61 9.30 18.62 9.73
CA LEU A 61 8.58 17.52 10.36
C LEU A 61 7.89 16.62 9.33
N ASP A 62 7.84 15.33 9.61
CA ASP A 62 7.22 14.34 8.71
C ASP A 62 5.74 14.65 8.43
N VAL A 63 5.00 15.14 9.43
CA VAL A 63 3.60 15.57 9.29
C VAL A 63 3.46 16.74 8.30
N SER A 64 4.32 17.75 8.41
CA SER A 64 4.33 18.92 7.53
C SER A 64 4.76 18.57 6.11
N ALA A 65 5.79 17.73 5.98
CA ALA A 65 6.27 17.24 4.69
C ALA A 65 5.22 16.37 3.98
N THR A 66 4.51 15.53 4.72
CA THR A 66 3.38 14.72 4.22
C THR A 66 2.23 15.61 3.77
N GLU A 67 1.84 16.61 4.58
CA GLU A 67 0.75 17.52 4.24
C GLU A 67 1.06 18.34 2.98
N PHE A 68 2.29 18.86 2.88
CA PHE A 68 2.76 19.52 1.67
C PHE A 68 2.69 18.57 0.47
N THR A 69 3.18 17.34 0.59
CA THR A 69 3.22 16.36 -0.50
C THR A 69 1.82 16.02 -1.00
N LYS A 70 0.87 15.75 -0.09
CA LYS A 70 -0.52 15.45 -0.43
C LYS A 70 -1.15 16.58 -1.23
N ASN A 71 -1.08 17.81 -0.72
CA ASN A 71 -1.69 18.97 -1.37
C ASN A 71 -0.97 19.31 -2.68
N PHE A 72 0.35 19.20 -2.75
CA PHE A 72 1.11 19.45 -3.96
C PHE A 72 0.66 18.52 -5.10
N TYR A 73 0.59 17.21 -4.84
CA TYR A 73 0.11 16.26 -5.84
C TYR A 73 -1.37 16.43 -6.15
N TRP A 74 -2.19 16.82 -5.18
CA TRP A 74 -3.60 17.14 -5.40
C TRP A 74 -3.77 18.27 -6.43
N TRP A 75 -3.09 19.39 -6.23
CA TRP A 75 -3.17 20.53 -7.14
C TRP A 75 -2.59 20.25 -8.52
N LEU A 76 -1.54 19.43 -8.62
CA LEU A 76 -1.03 18.94 -9.90
C LEU A 76 -2.04 18.06 -10.63
N ALA A 77 -2.73 17.17 -9.91
CA ALA A 77 -3.77 16.32 -10.48
C ALA A 77 -4.97 17.14 -10.99
N LEU A 78 -5.26 18.28 -10.37
CA LEU A 78 -6.25 19.27 -10.84
C LEU A 78 -5.77 20.08 -12.06
N GLY A 79 -4.56 19.85 -12.55
CA GLY A 79 -4.01 20.51 -13.74
C GLY A 79 -3.29 21.83 -13.45
N SER A 80 -3.00 22.13 -12.18
CA SER A 80 -2.27 23.35 -11.81
C SER A 80 -0.81 23.32 -12.30
N THR A 81 -0.22 24.50 -12.43
CA THR A 81 1.22 24.62 -12.64
C THR A 81 1.98 24.15 -11.40
N VAL A 82 3.26 23.79 -11.54
CA VAL A 82 4.07 23.38 -10.36
C VAL A 82 4.27 24.52 -9.37
N GLY A 83 4.34 25.76 -9.85
CA GLY A 83 4.40 26.95 -8.99
C GLY A 83 3.12 27.13 -8.17
N ASP A 84 1.95 27.01 -8.82
CA ASP A 84 0.66 27.14 -8.14
C ASP A 84 0.42 25.99 -7.15
N ALA A 85 0.73 24.76 -7.57
CA ALA A 85 0.62 23.59 -6.69
C ALA A 85 1.49 23.74 -5.44
N ALA A 86 2.72 24.24 -5.59
CA ALA A 86 3.60 24.50 -4.45
C ALA A 86 3.08 25.63 -3.57
N ARG A 87 2.57 26.72 -4.16
CA ARG A 87 1.98 27.83 -3.41
C ARG A 87 0.82 27.34 -2.55
N GLU A 88 -0.14 26.64 -3.14
CA GLU A 88 -1.32 26.14 -2.41
C GLU A 88 -0.95 25.06 -1.38
N ALA A 89 0.02 24.19 -1.68
CA ALA A 89 0.51 23.21 -0.72
C ALA A 89 1.17 23.86 0.50
N ARG A 90 1.92 24.96 0.34
CA ARG A 90 2.46 25.72 1.48
C ARG A 90 1.35 26.38 2.30
N VAL A 91 0.31 26.91 1.63
CA VAL A 91 -0.87 27.46 2.32
C VAL A 91 -1.53 26.38 3.19
N ALA A 92 -1.72 25.17 2.67
CA ALA A 92 -2.27 24.05 3.44
C ALA A 92 -1.42 23.71 4.68
N VAL A 93 -0.09 23.63 4.55
CA VAL A 93 0.81 23.41 5.70
C VAL A 93 0.69 24.55 6.72
N ASN A 94 0.60 25.80 6.28
CA ASN A 94 0.48 26.94 7.19
C ASN A 94 -0.80 26.91 8.04
N TYR A 95 -1.86 26.29 7.54
CA TYR A 95 -3.13 26.10 8.27
C TYR A 95 -3.25 24.72 8.95
N ALA A 96 -2.25 23.85 8.82
CA ALA A 96 -2.26 22.55 9.46
C ALA A 96 -2.05 22.71 10.97
N ILE A 97 -2.91 22.04 11.75
CA ILE A 97 -2.85 22.06 13.22
C ILE A 97 -1.63 21.26 13.74
N ALA A 98 -1.13 20.30 12.96
CA ALA A 98 0.01 19.47 13.28
C ALA A 98 1.24 19.89 12.45
N GLY A 99 2.22 20.54 13.10
CA GLY A 99 3.47 21.00 12.48
C GLY A 99 4.10 22.17 13.25
N GLU A 100 5.28 22.63 12.81
CA GLU A 100 5.82 23.91 13.28
C GLU A 100 5.30 25.06 12.42
N ASN A 101 5.03 26.23 13.04
CA ASN A 101 4.49 27.41 12.35
C ASN A 101 5.33 27.88 11.15
N ILE A 102 6.60 27.47 11.05
CA ILE A 102 7.51 27.87 9.97
C ILE A 102 7.70 26.79 8.89
N ASP A 103 7.18 25.57 9.11
CA ASP A 103 7.43 24.44 8.21
C ASP A 103 6.90 24.69 6.79
N TRP A 104 5.87 25.52 6.63
CA TRP A 104 5.34 25.89 5.31
C TRP A 104 6.38 26.57 4.42
N ALA A 105 7.40 27.20 5.00
CA ALA A 105 8.47 27.87 4.26
C ALA A 105 9.60 26.90 3.83
N VAL A 106 9.62 25.67 4.35
CA VAL A 106 10.71 24.71 4.13
C VAL A 106 10.69 24.07 2.72
N PRO A 107 9.53 23.66 2.16
CA PRO A 107 9.50 23.10 0.81
C PRO A 107 9.85 24.14 -0.25
N VAL A 108 10.76 23.79 -1.17
CA VAL A 108 11.22 24.62 -2.28
C VAL A 108 11.07 23.89 -3.61
N VAL A 109 10.81 24.64 -4.68
CA VAL A 109 10.69 24.12 -6.04
C VAL A 109 11.77 24.74 -6.92
N TYR A 110 12.63 23.89 -7.46
CA TYR A 110 13.56 24.26 -8.52
C TYR A 110 12.94 23.89 -9.86
N ALA A 111 12.61 24.89 -10.66
CA ALA A 111 12.05 24.70 -11.99
C ALA A 111 12.59 25.73 -12.96
N ARG A 112 12.81 25.33 -14.22
CA ARG A 112 13.15 26.29 -15.29
C ARG A 112 11.99 27.22 -15.62
N ASN A 113 10.76 26.72 -15.51
CA ASN A 113 9.55 27.52 -15.69
C ASN A 113 8.46 26.97 -14.75
N PRO A 114 8.24 27.59 -13.57
CA PRO A 114 7.27 27.10 -12.60
C PRO A 114 5.82 27.32 -13.04
N GLY A 115 5.56 28.24 -13.97
CA GLY A 115 4.24 28.53 -14.52
C GLY A 115 3.81 27.59 -15.65
N ARG A 116 4.61 26.57 -15.97
CA ARG A 116 4.28 25.58 -16.99
C ARG A 116 3.73 24.30 -16.35
N PRO A 117 2.60 23.76 -16.83
CA PRO A 117 2.13 22.43 -16.43
C PRO A 117 3.16 21.35 -16.80
N ILE A 118 3.27 20.31 -15.97
CA ILE A 118 4.15 19.15 -16.26
C ILE A 118 3.58 18.24 -17.35
N TYR A 119 2.29 18.37 -17.65
CA TYR A 119 1.59 17.65 -18.70
C TYR A 119 1.31 18.56 -19.90
N THR A 120 1.33 18.00 -21.10
CA THR A 120 0.89 18.69 -22.32
C THR A 120 -0.63 18.63 -22.44
N ALA A 121 -1.24 19.59 -23.15
CA ALA A 121 -2.67 19.57 -23.44
C ALA A 121 -3.13 18.26 -24.11
N SER A 122 -2.27 17.66 -24.96
CA SER A 122 -2.53 16.35 -25.59
C SER A 122 -2.49 15.19 -24.59
N GLU A 123 -1.59 15.22 -23.61
CA GLU A 123 -1.58 14.22 -22.53
C GLU A 123 -2.78 14.37 -21.60
N THR A 124 -3.15 15.61 -21.25
CA THR A 124 -4.38 15.88 -20.48
C THR A 124 -5.60 15.41 -21.25
N ALA A 125 -5.72 15.73 -22.54
CA ALA A 125 -6.84 15.28 -23.38
C ALA A 125 -6.90 13.76 -23.51
N ARG A 126 -5.75 13.09 -23.68
CA ARG A 126 -5.67 11.61 -23.67
C ARG A 126 -6.06 11.03 -22.32
N ALA A 127 -5.56 11.58 -21.21
CA ALA A 127 -5.92 11.13 -19.88
C ALA A 127 -7.43 11.31 -19.62
N VAL A 128 -8.01 12.46 -19.96
CA VAL A 128 -9.45 12.72 -19.86
C VAL A 128 -10.24 11.79 -20.77
N ALA A 129 -9.78 11.52 -21.99
CA ALA A 129 -10.42 10.56 -22.89
C ALA A 129 -10.34 9.12 -22.34
N THR A 130 -9.22 8.73 -21.75
CA THR A 130 -9.06 7.43 -21.07
C THR A 130 -9.94 7.33 -19.84
N VAL A 131 -10.00 8.37 -19.00
CA VAL A 131 -10.86 8.43 -17.80
C VAL A 131 -12.34 8.47 -18.16
N ARG A 132 -12.72 9.13 -19.27
CA ARG A 132 -14.10 9.14 -19.80
C ARG A 132 -14.49 7.83 -20.48
N ARG A 133 -13.53 7.11 -21.08
CA ARG A 133 -13.73 5.81 -21.76
C ARG A 133 -13.67 4.63 -20.81
N ALA A 134 -12.84 4.70 -19.79
CA ALA A 134 -13.08 3.92 -18.58
C ALA A 134 -14.51 4.27 -18.18
N PRO A 135 -15.41 3.29 -18.07
CA PRO A 135 -16.66 3.58 -17.41
C PRO A 135 -16.25 4.27 -16.11
N LEU A 136 -16.88 5.38 -15.77
CA LEU A 136 -17.27 5.56 -14.38
C LEU A 136 -18.16 4.35 -14.09
N ALA A 137 -17.56 3.17 -13.96
CA ALA A 137 -18.07 2.15 -13.11
C ALA A 137 -18.11 2.93 -11.81
N ARG A 138 -19.30 3.48 -11.51
CA ARG A 138 -19.83 3.35 -10.18
C ARG A 138 -19.36 1.99 -9.78
N SER A 139 -18.28 1.93 -8.99
CA SER A 139 -17.88 0.69 -8.37
C SER A 139 -19.22 0.14 -7.91
N PRO A 140 -19.69 -1.01 -8.45
CA PRO A 140 -20.96 -1.54 -8.01
C PRO A 140 -20.86 -1.46 -6.49
N GLN A 141 -21.86 -0.90 -5.82
CA GLN A 141 -21.82 -0.92 -4.37
C GLN A 141 -22.46 -2.27 -4.02
N PRO A 142 -21.74 -3.41 -4.11
CA PRO A 142 -22.37 -4.71 -3.83
C PRO A 142 -22.92 -4.72 -2.40
N CYS A 143 -22.42 -3.83 -1.54
CA CYS A 143 -22.76 -3.78 -0.13
C CYS A 143 -23.80 -2.72 0.25
N LYS A 144 -24.36 -1.97 -0.72
CA LYS A 144 -25.41 -0.99 -0.41
C LYS A 144 -26.69 -1.73 0.00
N GLY A 145 -27.15 -1.51 1.23
CA GLY A 145 -28.31 -2.21 1.80
C GLY A 145 -28.03 -3.64 2.25
N PHE A 146 -26.76 -4.10 2.19
CA PHE A 146 -26.37 -5.40 2.75
C PHE A 146 -26.37 -5.37 4.27
N THR A 147 -27.01 -6.36 4.89
CA THR A 147 -27.21 -6.46 6.35
C THR A 147 -26.23 -7.41 7.05
N GLY A 148 -25.42 -8.16 6.29
CA GLY A 148 -24.35 -9.00 6.83
C GLY A 148 -23.03 -8.24 7.01
N VAL A 149 -21.92 -8.97 7.08
CA VAL A 149 -20.58 -8.42 7.33
C VAL A 149 -19.99 -7.79 6.06
N LYS A 150 -19.68 -6.50 6.09
CA LYS A 150 -19.02 -5.78 5.01
C LYS A 150 -17.51 -5.84 5.19
N VAL A 151 -16.82 -6.29 4.16
CA VAL A 151 -15.37 -6.50 4.14
C VAL A 151 -14.75 -5.56 3.09
N GLY A 152 -13.92 -4.64 3.54
CA GLY A 152 -13.07 -3.82 2.67
C GLY A 152 -11.82 -4.61 2.28
N LEU A 153 -11.53 -4.70 0.99
CA LEU A 153 -10.29 -5.25 0.45
C LEU A 153 -9.44 -4.07 -0.01
N TRP A 154 -8.23 -3.94 0.52
CA TRP A 154 -7.33 -2.84 0.16
C TRP A 154 -6.00 -3.39 -0.32
N ASP A 155 -5.69 -3.16 -1.59
CA ASP A 155 -4.40 -3.47 -2.18
C ASP A 155 -3.43 -2.31 -1.94
N VAL A 156 -2.55 -2.48 -0.95
CA VAL A 156 -1.62 -1.45 -0.50
C VAL A 156 -0.62 -1.09 -1.60
N ASN A 157 -0.24 -2.06 -2.43
CA ASN A 157 0.83 -1.92 -3.42
C ASN A 157 0.30 -1.87 -4.87
N GLN A 158 -1.02 -1.93 -5.08
CA GLN A 158 -1.68 -2.04 -6.39
C GLN A 158 -1.16 -3.20 -7.23
N VAL A 159 -0.82 -4.32 -6.59
CA VAL A 159 -0.26 -5.52 -7.23
C VAL A 159 -1.33 -6.48 -7.79
N LEU A 160 -2.61 -6.25 -7.49
CA LEU A 160 -3.75 -7.09 -7.88
C LEU A 160 -4.66 -6.39 -8.90
N PRO A 161 -4.40 -6.49 -10.22
CA PRO A 161 -5.07 -5.72 -11.27
C PRO A 161 -6.57 -6.03 -11.50
N ALA A 162 -7.26 -6.75 -10.61
CA ALA A 162 -8.72 -6.96 -10.67
C ALA A 162 -9.35 -7.28 -9.30
N LEU A 163 -8.88 -6.64 -8.24
CA LEU A 163 -9.42 -6.87 -6.89
C LEU A 163 -10.94 -6.60 -6.79
N ASP A 164 -11.44 -5.65 -7.57
CA ASP A 164 -12.88 -5.37 -7.70
C ASP A 164 -13.69 -6.57 -8.20
N GLU A 165 -13.31 -7.13 -9.33
CA GLU A 165 -14.00 -8.28 -9.94
C GLU A 165 -13.93 -9.51 -9.04
N PHE A 166 -12.79 -9.71 -8.38
CA PHE A 166 -12.59 -10.75 -7.39
C PHE A 166 -13.58 -10.60 -6.22
N GLY A 167 -13.64 -9.41 -5.60
CA GLY A 167 -14.58 -9.14 -4.49
C GLY A 167 -16.05 -9.29 -4.89
N ILE A 168 -16.42 -8.84 -6.09
CA ILE A 168 -17.79 -9.03 -6.64
C ILE A 168 -18.11 -10.51 -6.80
N THR A 169 -17.16 -11.30 -7.30
CA THR A 169 -17.33 -12.75 -7.49
C THR A 169 -17.57 -13.45 -6.15
N LEU A 170 -16.77 -13.15 -5.13
CA LEU A 170 -16.96 -13.70 -3.79
C LEU A 170 -18.30 -13.28 -3.17
N SER A 171 -18.69 -12.02 -3.35
CA SER A 171 -19.97 -11.50 -2.85
C SER A 171 -21.17 -12.20 -3.48
N ARG A 172 -21.10 -12.57 -4.76
CA ARG A 172 -22.21 -13.25 -5.47
C ARG A 172 -22.36 -14.72 -5.12
N LYS A 173 -21.32 -15.36 -4.59
CA LYS A 173 -21.33 -16.81 -4.28
C LYS A 173 -22.01 -17.13 -2.95
N GLN A 174 -22.14 -16.18 -2.04
CA GLN A 174 -22.64 -16.39 -0.69
C GLN A 174 -23.46 -15.18 -0.19
N THR A 175 -24.01 -15.26 1.03
CA THR A 175 -24.98 -14.28 1.56
C THR A 175 -24.59 -13.65 2.90
N GLU A 176 -23.47 -14.05 3.49
CA GLU A 176 -23.02 -13.63 4.83
C GLU A 176 -22.06 -12.42 4.79
N PHE A 177 -21.28 -12.32 3.72
CA PHE A 177 -20.24 -11.32 3.52
C PHE A 177 -20.51 -10.48 2.27
N CYS A 178 -20.11 -9.23 2.31
CA CYS A 178 -20.02 -8.40 1.13
C CYS A 178 -18.63 -7.79 1.01
N PHE A 179 -17.95 -8.09 -0.09
CA PHE A 179 -16.61 -7.61 -0.37
C PHE A 179 -16.66 -6.41 -1.32
N ARG A 180 -15.87 -5.40 -1.00
CA ARG A 180 -15.64 -4.25 -1.88
C ARG A 180 -14.21 -3.78 -1.78
N THR A 181 -13.68 -3.22 -2.84
CA THR A 181 -12.41 -2.50 -2.75
C THR A 181 -12.58 -1.22 -1.96
N VAL A 182 -11.52 -0.84 -1.26
CA VAL A 182 -11.41 0.43 -0.54
C VAL A 182 -10.01 0.96 -0.72
N ASP A 183 -9.86 2.28 -0.63
CA ASP A 183 -8.58 2.95 -0.63
C ASP A 183 -8.32 3.59 0.73
N VAL A 184 -7.14 3.33 1.29
CA VAL A 184 -6.68 3.91 2.54
C VAL A 184 -5.30 4.52 2.31
N SER A 185 -5.00 5.62 2.99
CA SER A 185 -3.62 6.10 3.04
C SER A 185 -2.78 5.15 3.89
N ALA A 186 -1.70 4.61 3.32
CA ALA A 186 -0.89 3.66 4.06
C ALA A 186 -0.29 4.29 5.33
N PRO A 187 -0.42 3.62 6.49
CA PRO A 187 0.07 4.16 7.75
C PRO A 187 1.59 4.31 7.69
N LEU A 188 2.09 5.51 7.96
CA LEU A 188 3.52 5.80 7.94
C LEU A 188 4.27 5.12 9.10
N GLY A 189 5.56 4.84 8.90
CA GLY A 189 6.44 4.30 9.95
C GLY A 189 6.12 2.88 10.40
N THR A 190 5.49 2.07 9.54
CA THR A 190 5.15 0.65 9.79
C THR A 190 6.19 -0.31 9.24
N TRP A 191 7.09 0.18 8.40
CA TRP A 191 8.21 -0.58 7.85
C TRP A 191 9.31 -0.74 8.89
N ARG A 192 9.92 -1.93 8.93
CA ARG A 192 11.06 -2.28 9.78
C ARG A 192 12.14 -2.89 8.89
N ALA A 193 13.39 -2.64 9.24
CA ALA A 193 14.51 -3.38 8.66
C ALA A 193 14.87 -4.51 9.63
N ASP A 194 15.06 -5.72 9.10
CA ASP A 194 15.64 -6.80 9.89
C ASP A 194 17.10 -6.45 10.24
N THR A 195 17.36 -6.33 11.54
CA THR A 195 18.70 -6.13 12.12
C THR A 195 19.15 -7.33 12.95
N ARG A 196 18.38 -8.44 12.94
CA ARG A 196 18.58 -9.57 13.86
C ARG A 196 19.62 -10.58 13.35
N SER A 197 19.98 -10.52 12.08
CA SER A 197 20.92 -11.45 11.45
C SER A 197 22.23 -10.76 11.10
N GLU A 198 23.23 -10.78 12.00
CA GLU A 198 24.59 -10.32 11.68
C GLU A 198 25.12 -11.06 10.44
N GLY A 199 25.38 -10.31 9.36
CA GLY A 199 25.92 -10.84 8.10
C GLY A 199 24.90 -11.18 7.01
N ALA A 200 23.59 -11.09 7.26
CA ALA A 200 22.56 -11.21 6.22
C ALA A 200 22.21 -9.86 5.59
N THR A 201 21.74 -9.85 4.34
CA THR A 201 21.20 -8.64 3.71
C THR A 201 19.95 -8.18 4.47
N PRO A 202 19.87 -6.91 4.92
CA PRO A 202 18.70 -6.41 5.64
C PRO A 202 17.45 -6.57 4.77
N ARG A 203 16.48 -7.37 5.23
CA ARG A 203 15.16 -7.49 4.59
C ARG A 203 14.15 -6.61 5.31
N GLY A 204 13.43 -5.82 4.55
CA GLY A 204 12.36 -4.99 5.07
C GLY A 204 11.09 -5.78 5.29
N TYR A 205 10.43 -5.58 6.43
CA TYR A 205 9.16 -6.22 6.75
C TYR A 205 8.19 -5.23 7.39
N ILE A 206 6.93 -5.64 7.43
CA ILE A 206 5.86 -4.96 8.14
C ILE A 206 5.51 -5.76 9.38
N GLU A 207 5.37 -5.09 10.52
CA GLU A 207 4.86 -5.70 11.75
C GLU A 207 3.32 -5.59 11.78
N GLY A 208 2.64 -6.73 11.84
CA GLY A 208 1.19 -6.82 11.65
C GLY A 208 0.38 -6.09 12.72
N GLY A 209 0.76 -6.22 13.99
CA GLY A 209 0.06 -5.60 15.11
C GLY A 209 0.09 -4.07 15.08
N GLU A 210 1.23 -3.49 14.72
CA GLU A 210 1.46 -2.05 14.58
C GLU A 210 0.68 -1.46 13.40
N VAL A 211 0.62 -2.16 12.27
CA VAL A 211 -0.22 -1.76 11.13
C VAL A 211 -1.70 -1.83 11.51
N ALA A 212 -2.14 -2.95 12.08
CA ALA A 212 -3.53 -3.13 12.47
C ALA A 212 -3.97 -2.04 13.44
N LYS A 213 -3.15 -1.73 14.45
CA LYS A 213 -3.41 -0.65 15.41
C LYS A 213 -3.67 0.70 14.75
N LYS A 214 -2.91 1.05 13.70
CA LYS A 214 -3.06 2.33 12.97
C LYS A 214 -4.26 2.35 12.00
N LEU A 215 -4.70 1.18 11.55
CA LEU A 215 -5.82 1.05 10.59
C LEU A 215 -7.19 0.88 11.24
N ARG A 216 -7.26 0.50 12.52
CA ARG A 216 -8.54 0.25 13.22
C ARG A 216 -9.56 1.39 13.08
N ASP A 217 -9.10 2.64 13.17
CA ASP A 217 -9.99 3.81 13.09
C ASP A 217 -10.53 4.04 11.66
N HIS A 218 -9.81 3.57 10.65
CA HIS A 218 -10.22 3.69 9.24
C HIS A 218 -11.34 2.72 8.87
N VAL A 219 -11.47 1.59 9.56
CA VAL A 219 -12.50 0.58 9.27
C VAL A 219 -13.90 1.21 9.28
N ALA A 220 -14.19 2.00 10.33
CA ALA A 220 -15.48 2.68 10.48
C ALA A 220 -15.68 3.81 9.45
N SER A 221 -14.65 4.63 9.19
CA SER A 221 -14.75 5.75 8.24
C SER A 221 -14.97 5.28 6.80
N LEU A 222 -14.48 4.09 6.47
CA LEU A 222 -14.76 3.45 5.20
C LEU A 222 -16.21 2.97 5.12
N GLY A 223 -16.86 2.63 6.24
CA GLY A 223 -18.20 2.03 6.25
C GLY A 223 -18.19 0.51 6.01
N VAL A 224 -17.12 -0.16 6.46
CA VAL A 224 -17.01 -1.64 6.51
C VAL A 224 -16.88 -2.11 7.95
N ASP A 225 -17.18 -3.39 8.17
CA ASP A 225 -17.05 -4.03 9.48
C ASP A 225 -15.65 -4.63 9.66
N ARG A 226 -15.05 -5.09 8.57
CA ARG A 226 -13.68 -5.62 8.51
C ARG A 226 -12.89 -5.01 7.36
N LEU A 227 -11.58 -4.90 7.54
CA LEU A 227 -10.61 -4.46 6.53
C LEU A 227 -9.53 -5.53 6.38
N ILE A 228 -9.36 -6.03 5.15
CA ILE A 228 -8.28 -6.94 4.77
C ILE A 228 -7.31 -6.15 3.90
N CYS A 229 -6.12 -5.93 4.42
CA CYS A 229 -5.04 -5.22 3.74
C CYS A 229 -4.17 -6.23 3.02
N ILE A 230 -3.80 -5.95 1.78
CA ILE A 230 -3.05 -6.87 0.94
C ILE A 230 -1.77 -6.18 0.52
N THR A 231 -0.63 -6.80 0.78
CA THR A 231 0.69 -6.20 0.54
C THR A 231 1.66 -7.19 -0.09
N SER A 232 2.62 -6.68 -0.87
CA SER A 232 3.75 -7.44 -1.39
C SER A 232 4.96 -7.42 -0.44
N PHE A 233 4.88 -6.76 0.70
CA PHE A 233 5.96 -6.72 1.68
C PHE A 233 5.93 -7.96 2.58
N ALA A 234 7.11 -8.41 3.02
CA ALA A 234 7.21 -9.45 4.03
C ALA A 234 6.47 -9.01 5.30
N LEU A 235 5.72 -9.95 5.90
CA LEU A 235 4.92 -9.71 7.09
C LEU A 235 5.48 -10.52 8.26
N ALA A 236 5.49 -9.91 9.43
CA ALA A 236 5.93 -10.57 10.67
C ALA A 236 5.10 -10.08 11.85
N ASP A 237 5.19 -10.80 12.96
CA ASP A 237 4.78 -10.35 14.27
C ASP A 237 5.93 -10.54 15.29
N LYS A 238 5.61 -10.59 16.58
CA LYS A 238 6.60 -10.77 17.63
C LYS A 238 7.18 -12.18 17.71
N GLU A 239 6.48 -13.17 17.17
CA GLU A 239 6.76 -14.60 17.33
C GLU A 239 7.23 -15.24 16.02
N SER A 240 6.75 -14.73 14.87
CA SER A 240 6.89 -15.36 13.56
C SER A 240 7.23 -14.35 12.47
N GLU A 241 8.09 -14.77 11.54
CA GLU A 241 8.49 -14.00 10.36
C GLU A 241 8.02 -14.68 9.06
N GLY A 242 7.88 -13.89 8.00
CA GLY A 242 7.46 -14.39 6.68
C GLY A 242 6.02 -14.89 6.66
N LEU A 243 5.12 -14.29 7.44
CA LEU A 243 3.70 -14.64 7.52
C LEU A 243 2.98 -14.39 6.18
N ALA A 244 2.07 -15.27 5.79
CA ALA A 244 1.15 -15.04 4.67
C ALA A 244 -0.09 -14.24 5.12
N LEU A 245 -0.48 -14.41 6.38
CA LEU A 245 -1.61 -13.74 7.02
C LEU A 245 -1.25 -13.36 8.45
N TRP A 246 -1.66 -12.17 8.85
CA TRP A 246 -1.79 -11.76 10.24
C TRP A 246 -3.26 -11.38 10.50
N ASN A 247 -3.90 -12.03 11.47
CA ASN A 247 -5.32 -11.87 11.80
C ASN A 247 -5.58 -11.77 13.32
N GLN A 248 -4.57 -11.45 14.12
CA GLN A 248 -4.64 -11.44 15.59
C GLN A 248 -5.22 -10.13 16.19
N ASP A 249 -5.98 -9.34 15.42
CA ASP A 249 -6.64 -8.15 15.98
C ASP A 249 -7.75 -8.60 16.96
N PRO A 250 -7.77 -8.13 18.22
CA PRO A 250 -8.74 -8.59 19.21
C PRO A 250 -10.22 -8.38 18.82
N GLY A 251 -10.50 -7.42 17.92
CA GLY A 251 -11.84 -7.17 17.38
C GLY A 251 -12.10 -7.82 16.03
N MET A 252 -11.13 -8.55 15.47
CA MET A 252 -11.14 -9.10 14.11
C MET A 252 -11.50 -8.03 13.06
N ARG A 253 -11.12 -6.78 13.29
CA ARG A 253 -11.48 -5.65 12.40
C ARG A 253 -10.47 -5.45 11.30
N VAL A 254 -9.22 -5.80 11.54
CA VAL A 254 -8.13 -5.67 10.57
C VAL A 254 -7.39 -6.99 10.45
N ALA A 255 -7.18 -7.42 9.21
CA ALA A 255 -6.26 -8.49 8.85
C ALA A 255 -5.30 -8.01 7.76
N ILE A 256 -4.10 -8.59 7.71
CA ILE A 256 -3.05 -8.23 6.76
C ILE A 256 -2.60 -9.49 6.06
N VAL A 257 -2.75 -9.51 4.74
CA VAL A 257 -2.31 -10.58 3.86
C VAL A 257 -1.05 -10.13 3.15
N SER A 258 0.00 -10.95 3.23
CA SER A 258 1.20 -10.78 2.41
C SER A 258 1.18 -11.77 1.26
N VAL A 259 1.35 -11.27 0.03
CA VAL A 259 1.58 -12.12 -1.15
C VAL A 259 3.05 -12.48 -1.34
N GLU A 260 3.95 -11.99 -0.47
CA GLU A 260 5.39 -12.26 -0.55
C GLU A 260 5.72 -13.77 -0.64
N PRO A 261 5.08 -14.68 0.13
CA PRO A 261 5.39 -16.11 0.07
C PRO A 261 5.10 -16.78 -1.27
N ILE A 262 4.27 -16.17 -2.11
CA ILE A 262 3.89 -16.68 -3.43
C ILE A 262 4.38 -15.78 -4.57
N LEU A 263 5.14 -14.72 -4.26
CA LEU A 263 5.46 -13.66 -5.21
C LEU A 263 6.21 -14.17 -6.45
N SER A 264 7.10 -15.16 -6.26
CA SER A 264 7.85 -15.79 -7.34
C SER A 264 6.99 -16.62 -8.30
N GLU A 265 5.78 -16.99 -7.88
CA GLU A 265 4.83 -17.80 -8.67
C GLU A 265 3.71 -16.95 -9.29
N LEU A 266 3.69 -15.63 -9.04
CA LEU A 266 2.65 -14.75 -9.60
C LEU A 266 2.74 -14.63 -11.12
N ASP A 267 3.93 -14.77 -11.69
CA ASP A 267 4.17 -14.69 -13.14
C ASP A 267 3.60 -15.91 -13.90
N SER A 268 3.37 -17.04 -13.22
CA SER A 268 3.08 -18.32 -13.87
C SER A 268 1.59 -18.68 -13.98
N ALA A 269 0.67 -18.19 -13.12
CA ALA A 269 -0.78 -18.38 -13.34
C ALA A 269 -1.70 -17.50 -12.45
N ARG A 270 -2.48 -16.59 -13.06
CA ARG A 270 -3.56 -15.83 -12.38
C ARG A 270 -4.53 -16.68 -11.52
N PRO A 271 -4.90 -17.92 -11.89
CA PRO A 271 -5.70 -18.81 -11.06
C PRO A 271 -5.09 -19.14 -9.69
N LEU A 272 -3.75 -19.30 -9.60
CA LEU A 272 -3.07 -19.62 -8.33
C LEU A 272 -3.21 -18.45 -7.34
N LEU A 273 -3.03 -17.22 -7.83
CA LEU A 273 -3.23 -16.02 -7.02
C LEU A 273 -4.65 -15.90 -6.50
N ASN A 274 -5.67 -16.11 -7.35
CA ASN A 274 -7.06 -16.01 -6.91
C ASN A 274 -7.39 -17.08 -5.84
N ARG A 275 -6.86 -18.29 -5.98
CA ARG A 275 -7.03 -19.35 -4.99
C ARG A 275 -6.33 -19.01 -3.68
N PHE A 276 -5.07 -18.57 -3.74
CA PHE A 276 -4.36 -18.06 -2.58
C PHE A 276 -5.16 -16.96 -1.86
N MET A 277 -5.63 -15.97 -2.61
CA MET A 277 -6.43 -14.86 -2.06
C MET A 277 -7.73 -15.35 -1.42
N ALA A 278 -8.42 -16.32 -2.03
CA ALA A 278 -9.62 -16.91 -1.45
C ALA A 278 -9.31 -17.62 -0.12
N ASN A 279 -8.23 -18.41 -0.07
CA ASN A 279 -7.76 -19.08 1.14
C ASN A 279 -7.44 -18.06 2.25
N MET A 280 -6.64 -17.04 1.95
CA MET A 280 -6.25 -16.00 2.92
C MET A 280 -7.43 -15.17 3.41
N ILE A 281 -8.41 -14.88 2.55
CA ILE A 281 -9.63 -14.18 2.96
C ILE A 281 -10.47 -15.06 3.88
N VAL A 282 -10.62 -16.35 3.57
CA VAL A 282 -11.36 -17.25 4.46
C VAL A 282 -10.68 -17.35 5.82
N ASP A 283 -9.37 -17.57 5.87
CA ASP A 283 -8.59 -17.63 7.11
C ASP A 283 -8.68 -16.32 7.91
N ALA A 284 -8.60 -15.16 7.24
CA ALA A 284 -8.83 -13.85 7.87
C ALA A 284 -10.26 -13.67 8.44
N LEU A 285 -11.25 -14.36 7.87
CA LEU A 285 -12.63 -14.29 8.33
C LEU A 285 -12.93 -15.28 9.46
N CYS A 286 -12.25 -16.44 9.49
CA CYS A 286 -12.46 -17.52 10.45
C CYS A 286 -12.29 -17.05 11.90
N GLY A 287 -11.16 -16.42 12.22
CA GLY A 287 -10.81 -16.01 13.58
C GLY A 287 -10.80 -17.16 14.60
N ALA A 288 -10.63 -18.40 14.15
CA ALA A 288 -10.53 -19.58 14.99
C ALA A 288 -9.05 -19.89 15.26
N GLU A 289 -8.76 -20.45 16.43
CA GLU A 289 -7.40 -20.88 16.76
C GLU A 289 -6.94 -22.00 15.82
N GLY A 290 -5.68 -21.92 15.40
CA GLY A 290 -5.07 -22.94 14.56
C GLY A 290 -5.02 -24.30 15.29
N HIS A 291 -5.10 -25.38 14.54
CA HIS A 291 -5.03 -26.74 15.07
C HIS A 291 -4.20 -27.70 14.21
N LYS A 292 -3.66 -28.76 14.82
CA LYS A 292 -3.02 -29.88 14.10
C LYS A 292 -4.00 -30.98 13.66
N THR A 293 -5.29 -30.86 14.00
CA THR A 293 -6.32 -31.85 13.67
C THR A 293 -6.55 -31.97 12.15
N PRO A 294 -6.76 -33.19 11.61
CA PRO A 294 -7.13 -33.38 10.20
C PRO A 294 -8.50 -32.75 9.81
N PRO A 295 -8.73 -32.49 8.51
CA PRO A 295 -7.80 -32.68 7.41
C PRO A 295 -6.75 -31.57 7.34
N ALA A 296 -5.59 -31.90 6.74
CA ALA A 296 -4.52 -30.93 6.48
C ALA A 296 -4.90 -29.83 5.47
N THR A 297 -6.08 -29.94 4.85
CA THR A 297 -6.67 -28.94 3.96
C THR A 297 -7.58 -27.94 4.69
N CYS A 298 -7.77 -28.08 6.00
CA CYS A 298 -8.53 -27.09 6.78
C CYS A 298 -7.80 -25.76 6.79
N PRO A 299 -8.46 -24.61 6.54
CA PRO A 299 -7.81 -23.29 6.57
C PRO A 299 -7.08 -22.98 7.89
N ASN A 300 -7.59 -23.50 9.02
CA ASN A 300 -6.96 -23.33 10.34
C ASN A 300 -5.95 -24.44 10.67
N HIS A 301 -5.56 -25.27 9.71
CA HIS A 301 -4.57 -26.31 9.96
C HIS A 301 -3.16 -25.71 9.97
N TYR A 302 -2.36 -26.09 10.96
CA TYR A 302 -0.93 -25.82 10.96
C TYR A 302 -0.15 -27.12 11.22
N SER A 303 1.07 -27.19 10.70
CA SER A 303 1.96 -28.32 10.93
C SER A 303 3.41 -27.87 10.81
N ASP A 304 4.28 -28.52 11.58
CA ASP A 304 5.70 -28.17 11.60
C ASP A 304 6.34 -28.31 10.20
N THR A 305 5.80 -29.18 9.34
CA THR A 305 6.23 -29.34 7.93
C THR A 305 5.77 -28.18 7.04
N VAL A 306 4.50 -27.76 7.15
CA VAL A 306 3.98 -26.61 6.38
C VAL A 306 4.66 -25.32 6.81
N ASP A 307 5.04 -25.19 8.07
CA ASP A 307 5.65 -23.97 8.60
C ASP A 307 7.16 -23.88 8.30
N SER A 308 7.87 -25.01 8.20
CA SER A 308 9.33 -25.05 8.02
C SER A 308 9.80 -25.28 6.58
N ASP A 309 9.03 -25.97 5.72
CA ASP A 309 9.39 -26.21 4.32
C ASP A 309 8.68 -25.22 3.38
N PRO A 310 9.40 -24.30 2.70
CA PRO A 310 8.81 -23.34 1.77
C PRO A 310 7.95 -23.99 0.67
N LYS A 311 8.33 -25.19 0.20
CA LYS A 311 7.60 -25.88 -0.88
C LYS A 311 6.29 -26.47 -0.38
N ALA A 312 6.30 -27.13 0.78
CA ALA A 312 5.09 -27.59 1.45
C ALA A 312 4.17 -26.41 1.80
N ARG A 313 4.75 -25.30 2.25
CA ARG A 313 4.03 -24.07 2.57
C ARG A 313 3.31 -23.49 1.37
N LEU A 314 4.01 -23.31 0.26
CA LEU A 314 3.44 -22.83 -1.00
C LEU A 314 2.31 -23.76 -1.49
N ALA A 315 2.52 -25.07 -1.41
CA ALA A 315 1.53 -26.06 -1.78
C ALA A 315 0.26 -25.95 -0.91
N TYR A 316 0.41 -25.75 0.40
CA TYR A 316 -0.72 -25.55 1.32
C TYR A 316 -1.47 -24.25 1.04
N LEU A 317 -0.75 -23.13 0.91
CA LEU A 317 -1.32 -21.80 0.70
C LEU A 317 -2.12 -21.70 -0.61
N THR A 318 -1.77 -22.52 -1.61
CA THR A 318 -2.41 -22.56 -2.93
C THR A 318 -3.28 -23.81 -3.17
N ALA A 319 -3.41 -24.71 -2.19
CA ALA A 319 -4.26 -25.89 -2.28
C ALA A 319 -5.75 -25.51 -2.22
N GLN A 320 -6.60 -26.41 -2.70
CA GLN A 320 -8.03 -26.33 -2.43
C GLN A 320 -8.28 -26.71 -0.97
N GLN A 321 -8.82 -25.77 -0.20
CA GLN A 321 -9.04 -25.94 1.24
C GLN A 321 -10.48 -26.37 1.55
N GLN A 322 -10.67 -27.03 2.69
CA GLN A 322 -11.98 -27.44 3.21
C GLN A 322 -11.96 -27.55 4.73
N PHE A 323 -12.94 -26.95 5.40
CA PHE A 323 -13.03 -27.01 6.86
C PHE A 323 -13.22 -28.43 7.43
N CYS A 324 -12.50 -28.70 8.52
CA CYS A 324 -12.75 -29.83 9.41
C CYS A 324 -14.10 -29.69 10.14
N GLU A 325 -14.62 -30.79 10.71
CA GLU A 325 -15.89 -30.78 11.45
C GLU A 325 -15.86 -29.86 12.67
N ALA A 326 -14.72 -29.80 13.38
CA ALA A 326 -14.56 -28.93 14.56
C ALA A 326 -14.67 -27.45 14.18
N CYS A 327 -13.98 -27.01 13.12
CA CYS A 327 -14.08 -25.64 12.62
C CYS A 327 -15.49 -25.32 12.10
N ARG A 328 -16.15 -26.28 11.43
CA ARG A 328 -17.55 -26.11 11.00
C ARG A 328 -18.48 -25.90 12.20
N ALA A 329 -18.29 -26.63 13.29
CA ALA A 329 -19.10 -26.48 14.50
C ALA A 329 -18.93 -25.08 15.12
N VAL A 330 -17.71 -24.54 15.14
CA VAL A 330 -17.43 -23.18 15.63
C VAL A 330 -18.00 -22.10 14.72
N LEU A 331 -17.87 -22.24 13.40
CA LEU A 331 -18.29 -21.24 12.42
C LEU A 331 -19.80 -21.23 12.16
N GLY A 332 -20.50 -22.33 12.45
CA GLY A 332 -21.95 -22.45 12.26
C GLY A 332 -22.38 -22.12 10.83
N ALA A 333 -23.40 -21.26 10.68
CA ALA A 333 -23.96 -20.88 9.38
C ALA A 333 -22.93 -20.21 8.44
N LYS A 334 -21.90 -19.55 8.98
CA LYS A 334 -20.87 -18.88 8.18
C LYS A 334 -19.94 -19.85 7.47
N ALA A 335 -19.81 -21.09 7.96
CA ALA A 335 -18.98 -22.13 7.32
C ALA A 335 -19.41 -22.38 5.87
N ALA A 336 -20.73 -22.45 5.61
CA ALA A 336 -21.25 -22.67 4.27
C ALA A 336 -20.96 -21.50 3.31
N ALA A 337 -20.97 -20.26 3.81
CA ALA A 337 -20.59 -19.09 3.02
C ALA A 337 -19.10 -19.11 2.67
N MET A 338 -18.24 -19.47 3.63
CA MET A 338 -16.80 -19.58 3.42
C MET A 338 -16.43 -20.75 2.49
N ASP A 339 -17.12 -21.90 2.58
CA ASP A 339 -16.95 -23.01 1.62
C ASP A 339 -17.22 -22.55 0.17
N ARG A 340 -18.23 -21.70 -0.04
CA ARG A 340 -18.54 -21.14 -1.37
C ARG A 340 -17.51 -20.12 -1.85
N ILE A 341 -16.80 -19.44 -0.94
CA ILE A 341 -15.66 -18.57 -1.26
C ILE A 341 -14.48 -19.43 -1.70
N LEU A 342 -14.13 -20.48 -0.95
CA LEU A 342 -13.07 -21.42 -1.29
C LEU A 342 -13.33 -22.11 -2.64
N ALA A 343 -14.58 -22.49 -2.92
CA ALA A 343 -14.96 -23.14 -4.17
C ALA A 343 -15.01 -22.20 -5.39
N ALA A 344 -14.75 -20.90 -5.23
CA ALA A 344 -14.79 -19.94 -6.35
C ALA A 344 -13.57 -20.08 -7.28
N TYR A 345 -12.44 -20.62 -6.81
CA TYR A 345 -11.17 -20.70 -7.54
C TYR A 345 -10.39 -21.99 -7.28
#